data_AF-A0A221LCD2-F1
#
_entry.id   AF-A0A221LCD2-F1
#
_cell.length_a   1.000
_cell.length_b   1.000
_cell.length_c   1.000
_cell.angle_alpha   90.00
_cell.angle_beta   90.00
_cell.angle_gamma   90.00
#
_symmetry.space_group_name_H-M   'P 1'
#
loop_
_entity.id
_entity.type
_entity.pdbx_description
1 polymer ?
#
loop_
_entity_poly.entity_id
_entity_poly.type
_entity_poly.pdbx_seq_one_letter_code
_entity_poly.pdbx_strand_id
1 'polypeptide(L)'
;LNFQPTAAMHGMFEFEVEATDSRRETARTEVKVYLISDRNRVFFTFNNPLPEVTPQEDFIAETFTAFFGMTCNIDQTWWASDPVTGATRDDQTEVRAHFIRDDLPVPAEEIEQLRGNPTLVNSIQR
;
A
#
# COMPACT_ATOMS: atom_id res chain seq x y z
N LEU A 1 3.02 24.15 0.86
CA LEU A 1 1.81 23.59 1.50
C LEU A 1 2.23 23.08 2.88
N ASN A 2 1.82 23.73 3.98
CA ASN A 2 2.17 23.28 5.34
C ASN A 2 0.94 22.64 5.96
N PHE A 3 0.86 21.31 5.93
CA PHE A 3 -0.16 20.54 6.66
C PHE A 3 0.53 19.38 7.39
N GLN A 4 -0.01 18.99 8.55
CA GLN A 4 0.39 17.77 9.24
C GLN A 4 -0.76 16.75 9.10
N PRO A 5 -0.53 15.63 8.41
CA PRO A 5 -1.50 14.53 8.39
C PRO A 5 -1.80 14.07 9.82
N THR A 6 -3.07 13.82 10.13
CA THR A 6 -3.49 13.16 11.39
C THR A 6 -4.02 11.77 11.10
N ALA A 7 -4.00 10.87 12.08
CA ALA A 7 -4.46 9.48 11.91
C ALA A 7 -5.94 9.35 11.52
N ALA A 8 -6.76 10.38 11.79
CA ALA A 8 -8.17 10.41 11.41
C ALA A 8 -8.42 10.96 9.99
N MET A 9 -7.39 11.49 9.33
CA MET A 9 -7.54 12.03 7.98
C MET A 9 -7.70 10.90 6.97
N HIS A 10 -8.80 10.95 6.24
CA HIS A 10 -9.12 10.05 5.13
C HIS A 10 -9.65 10.89 3.95
N GLY A 11 -9.48 10.38 2.73
CA GLY A 11 -9.94 11.05 1.51
C GLY A 11 -8.78 11.52 0.63
N MET A 12 -9.00 12.61 -0.09
CA MET A 12 -8.08 13.12 -1.10
C MET A 12 -8.04 14.64 -1.10
N PHE A 13 -6.88 15.19 -1.43
CA PHE A 13 -6.73 16.58 -1.83
C PHE A 13 -6.67 16.64 -3.35
N GLU A 14 -7.43 17.54 -3.95
CA GLU A 14 -7.42 17.82 -5.38
C GLU A 14 -7.08 19.29 -5.59
N PHE A 15 -6.09 19.56 -6.43
CA PHE A 15 -5.69 20.92 -6.78
C PHE A 15 -5.14 20.99 -8.20
N GLU A 16 -5.24 22.17 -8.81
CA GLU A 16 -4.65 22.46 -10.11
C GLU A 16 -3.24 23.04 -9.93
N VAL A 17 -2.28 22.51 -10.68
CA VAL A 17 -0.93 23.06 -10.79
C VAL A 17 -0.82 23.82 -12.10
N GLU A 18 -0.47 25.10 -12.02
CA GLU A 18 -0.14 25.94 -13.18
C GLU A 18 1.38 26.12 -13.29
N ALA A 19 1.93 25.85 -14.47
CA ALA A 19 3.31 26.16 -14.81
C ALA A 19 3.33 27.31 -15.83
N THR A 20 4.14 28.33 -15.57
CA THR A 20 4.34 29.48 -16.47
C THR A 20 5.76 29.47 -17.03
N ASP A 21 5.90 29.57 -18.35
CA ASP A 21 7.22 29.62 -18.99
C ASP A 21 7.83 31.04 -19.03
N SER A 22 9.06 31.17 -19.56
CA SER A 22 9.75 32.46 -19.67
C SER A 22 9.11 33.44 -20.65
N ARG A 23 8.18 32.98 -21.49
CA ARG A 23 7.38 33.78 -22.41
C ARG A 23 6.00 34.15 -21.84
N ARG A 24 5.71 33.73 -20.60
CA ARG A 24 4.44 33.92 -19.88
C ARG A 24 3.27 33.09 -20.42
N GLU A 25 3.55 32.03 -21.18
CA GLU A 25 2.54 31.04 -21.52
C GLU A 25 2.31 30.13 -20.32
N THR A 26 1.05 29.72 -20.09
CA THR A 26 0.68 28.86 -18.96
C THR A 26 0.14 27.51 -19.41
N ALA A 27 0.49 26.47 -18.64
CA ALA A 27 -0.09 25.14 -18.76
C ALA A 27 -0.60 24.68 -17.39
N ARG A 28 -1.73 23.97 -17.37
CA ARG A 28 -2.39 23.51 -16.14
C ARG A 28 -2.56 22.01 -16.16
N THR A 29 -2.44 21.38 -14.98
CA THR A 29 -2.77 19.97 -14.77
C THR A 29 -3.43 19.78 -13.42
N GLU A 30 -4.36 18.83 -13.34
CA GLU A 30 -4.98 18.38 -12.10
C GLU A 30 -4.01 17.44 -11.34
N VAL A 31 -3.94 17.59 -10.02
CA VAL A 31 -3.17 16.73 -9.11
C VAL A 31 -4.09 16.23 -8.00
N LYS A 32 -4.11 14.91 -7.80
CA LYS A 32 -4.79 14.24 -6.69
C LYS A 32 -3.77 13.65 -5.73
N VAL A 33 -3.92 13.96 -4.45
CA VAL A 33 -3.10 13.40 -3.37
C VAL A 33 -4.02 12.65 -2.42
N TYR A 34 -3.90 11.32 -2.41
CA TYR A 34 -4.69 10.46 -1.54
C TYR A 34 -4.02 10.28 -0.18
N LEU A 35 -4.83 10.25 0.89
CA LEU A 35 -4.39 9.90 2.23
C LEU A 35 -4.66 8.42 2.47
N ILE A 36 -3.60 7.62 2.52
CA ILE A 36 -3.69 6.19 2.79
C ILE A 36 -3.91 5.95 4.28
N SER A 37 -5.15 5.62 4.66
CA SER A 37 -5.51 5.20 6.02
C SER A 37 -5.66 3.68 6.12
N ASP A 38 -6.02 3.20 7.31
CA ASP A 38 -6.49 1.84 7.58
C ASP A 38 -7.56 1.32 6.59
N ARG A 39 -8.39 2.21 6.02
CA ARG A 39 -9.42 1.86 5.03
C ARG A 39 -8.86 1.34 3.70
N ASN A 40 -7.60 1.64 3.39
CA ASN A 40 -6.92 1.26 2.16
C ASN A 40 -5.73 0.33 2.40
N ARG A 41 -5.44 0.03 3.67
CA ARG A 41 -4.24 -0.70 4.07
C ARG A 41 -4.60 -2.13 4.45
N VAL A 42 -3.85 -3.06 3.91
CA VAL A 42 -3.88 -4.47 4.29
C VAL A 42 -2.55 -4.88 4.89
N PHE A 43 -2.57 -5.97 5.65
CA PHE A 43 -1.36 -6.57 6.20
C PHE A 43 -1.23 -8.03 5.75
N PHE A 44 0.01 -8.44 5.53
CA PHE A 44 0.40 -9.80 5.16
C PHE A 44 1.44 -10.29 6.18
N THR A 45 1.21 -11.46 6.73
CA THR A 45 2.14 -12.06 7.70
C THR A 45 3.00 -13.12 7.00
N PHE A 46 4.30 -12.98 7.14
CA PHE A 46 5.30 -13.93 6.66
C PHE A 46 5.86 -14.71 7.84
N ASN A 47 6.02 -16.02 7.67
CA ASN A 47 6.65 -16.91 8.65
C ASN A 47 8.19 -16.90 8.51
N ASN A 48 8.74 -15.69 8.42
CA ASN A 48 10.16 -15.42 8.30
C ASN A 48 10.50 -14.21 9.18
N PRO A 49 11.70 -14.16 9.75
CA PRO A 49 12.13 -13.04 10.56
C PRO A 49 12.35 -11.77 9.71
N LEU A 50 12.19 -10.61 10.33
CA LEU A 50 12.26 -9.30 9.67
C LEU A 50 13.52 -9.10 8.80
N PRO A 51 14.74 -9.49 9.24
CA PRO A 51 15.95 -9.33 8.41
C PRO A 51 15.95 -10.14 7.12
N GLU A 52 15.15 -11.20 7.02
CA GLU A 52 14.98 -11.98 5.79
C GLU A 52 13.96 -11.35 4.85
N VAL A 53 12.90 -10.73 5.40
CA VAL A 53 11.79 -10.18 4.63
C VAL A 53 12.09 -8.78 4.10
N THR A 54 12.68 -7.88 4.92
CA THR A 54 12.94 -6.49 4.53
C THR A 54 13.74 -6.34 3.22
N PRO A 55 14.80 -7.14 2.95
CA PRO A 55 15.51 -7.05 1.67
C PRO A 55 14.71 -7.49 0.44
N GLN A 56 13.54 -8.12 0.64
CA GLN A 56 12.69 -8.66 -0.41
C GLN A 56 11.44 -7.80 -0.68
N GLU A 57 11.34 -6.60 -0.09
CA GLU A 57 10.18 -5.72 -0.24
C GLU A 57 9.81 -5.45 -1.71
N ASP A 58 10.79 -5.16 -2.57
CA ASP A 58 10.56 -4.95 -4.00
C ASP A 58 9.97 -6.20 -4.67
N PHE A 59 10.55 -7.36 -4.40
CA PHE A 59 10.05 -8.64 -4.94
C PHE A 59 8.63 -8.97 -4.46
N ILE A 60 8.34 -8.69 -3.18
CA ILE A 60 7.00 -8.87 -2.60
C ILE A 60 6.00 -7.93 -3.28
N ALA A 61 6.35 -6.65 -3.45
CA ALA A 61 5.51 -5.65 -4.10
C ALA A 61 5.24 -6.02 -5.57
N GLU A 62 6.25 -6.45 -6.31
CA GLU A 62 6.12 -6.92 -7.70
C GLU A 62 5.21 -8.15 -7.79
N THR A 63 5.42 -9.14 -6.92
CA THR A 63 4.62 -10.37 -6.87
C THR A 63 3.16 -10.06 -6.57
N PHE A 64 2.88 -9.22 -5.57
CA PHE A 64 1.52 -8.82 -5.24
C PHE A 64 0.90 -7.97 -6.33
N THR A 65 1.68 -7.12 -7.01
CA THR A 65 1.19 -6.35 -8.16
C THR A 65 0.72 -7.26 -9.27
N ALA A 66 1.52 -8.27 -9.62
CA ALA A 66 1.16 -9.26 -10.63
C ALA A 66 -0.08 -10.08 -10.22
N PHE A 67 -0.16 -10.50 -8.95
CA PHE A 67 -1.24 -11.34 -8.44
C PHE A 67 -2.59 -10.61 -8.40
N PHE A 68 -2.61 -9.39 -7.85
CA PHE A 68 -3.84 -8.64 -7.68
C PHE A 68 -4.22 -7.83 -8.94
N GLY A 69 -3.32 -7.70 -9.92
CA GLY A 69 -3.53 -6.86 -11.10
C GLY A 69 -3.67 -5.37 -10.76
N MET A 70 -3.08 -4.96 -9.64
CA MET A 70 -3.16 -3.62 -9.05
C MET A 70 -1.79 -3.27 -8.49
N THR A 71 -1.33 -2.03 -8.64
CA THR A 71 0.00 -1.64 -8.16
C THR A 71 0.05 -1.74 -6.63
N CYS A 72 0.92 -2.60 -6.10
CA CYS A 72 1.15 -2.76 -4.67
C CYS A 72 2.25 -1.81 -4.20
N ASN A 73 1.97 -1.03 -3.17
CA ASN A 73 2.94 -0.18 -2.49
C ASN A 73 3.12 -0.68 -1.06
N ILE A 74 4.35 -1.01 -0.67
CA ILE A 74 4.66 -1.35 0.73
C ILE A 74 4.76 -0.05 1.54
N ASP A 75 3.94 0.05 2.57
CA ASP A 75 3.90 1.19 3.49
C ASP A 75 4.91 1.03 4.63
N GLN A 76 5.00 -0.19 5.16
CA GLN A 76 5.79 -0.50 6.35
C GLN A 76 6.00 -2.00 6.48
N THR A 77 7.20 -2.40 6.90
CA THR A 77 7.50 -3.77 7.31
C THR A 77 8.01 -3.76 8.74
N TRP A 78 7.45 -4.62 9.60
CA TRP A 78 7.85 -4.72 11.00
C TRP A 78 7.70 -6.14 11.53
N TRP A 79 8.26 -6.39 12.71
CA TRP A 79 8.01 -7.63 13.42
C TRP A 79 6.52 -7.81 13.67
N ALA A 80 6.02 -9.02 13.45
CA ALA A 80 4.63 -9.31 13.77
C ALA A 80 4.42 -9.26 15.29
N SER A 81 3.18 -8.97 15.70
CA SER A 81 2.75 -9.08 17.09
C SER A 81 1.85 -10.28 17.28
N ASP A 82 1.99 -10.96 18.41
CA ASP A 82 1.10 -12.02 18.84
C ASP A 82 -0.33 -11.44 19.03
N PRO A 83 -1.35 -12.00 18.37
CA PRO A 83 -2.71 -11.44 18.40
C PRO A 83 -3.37 -11.44 19.78
N VAL A 84 -2.91 -12.29 20.71
CA VAL A 84 -3.52 -12.49 22.03
C VAL A 84 -2.81 -11.63 23.08
N THR A 85 -1.48 -11.58 23.03
CA THR A 85 -0.64 -10.96 24.05
C THR A 85 -0.06 -9.62 23.61
N GLY A 86 -0.05 -9.32 22.30
CA GLY A 86 0.60 -8.14 21.73
C GLY A 86 2.13 -8.20 21.74
N ALA A 87 2.73 -9.30 22.20
CA ALA A 87 4.17 -9.47 22.24
C ALA A 87 4.74 -9.58 20.83
N THR A 88 5.91 -8.98 20.60
CA THR A 88 6.63 -9.12 19.33
C THR A 88 7.03 -10.57 19.10
N ARG A 89 6.86 -11.05 17.87
CA ARG A 89 7.30 -12.36 17.39
C ARG A 89 8.53 -12.17 16.51
N ASP A 90 9.63 -12.80 16.87
CA ASP A 90 10.92 -12.69 16.19
C ASP A 90 11.08 -13.72 15.05
N ASP A 91 10.08 -14.58 14.85
CA ASP A 91 9.99 -15.55 13.76
C ASP A 91 9.00 -15.13 12.67
N GLN A 92 8.29 -14.01 12.86
CA GLN A 92 7.24 -13.55 11.94
C GLN A 92 7.37 -12.05 11.62
N THR A 93 7.02 -11.72 10.38
CA THR A 93 7.04 -10.34 9.87
C THR A 93 5.67 -9.94 9.37
N GLU A 94 5.24 -8.73 9.70
CA GLU A 94 4.06 -8.08 9.13
C GLU A 94 4.51 -7.07 8.06
N VAL A 95 4.05 -7.27 6.82
CA VAL A 95 4.19 -6.32 5.72
C VAL A 95 2.85 -5.63 5.53
N ARG A 96 2.83 -4.31 5.66
CA ARG A 96 1.67 -3.45 5.44
C ARG A 96 1.78 -2.81 4.06
N ALA A 97 0.69 -2.87 3.31
CA ALA A 97 0.65 -2.35 1.96
C ALA A 97 -0.71 -1.73 1.63
N HIS A 98 -0.71 -0.87 0.63
CA HIS A 98 -1.91 -0.40 -0.06
C HIS A 98 -1.80 -0.67 -1.55
N PHE A 99 -2.95 -0.73 -2.22
CA PHE A 99 -3.04 -1.01 -3.65
C PHE A 99 -3.62 0.17 -4.41
N ILE A 100 -3.14 0.39 -5.62
CA ILE A 100 -3.64 1.41 -6.55
C ILE A 100 -4.18 0.75 -7.81
N ARG A 101 -5.36 1.18 -8.25
CA ARG A 101 -5.97 0.82 -9.55
C ARG A 101 -6.51 2.07 -10.21
N ASP A 102 -6.15 2.31 -11.46
CA ASP A 102 -6.58 3.49 -12.23
C ASP A 102 -6.34 4.81 -11.47
N ASP A 103 -5.15 4.97 -10.89
CA ASP A 103 -4.73 6.11 -10.05
C ASP A 103 -5.55 6.34 -8.76
N LEU A 104 -6.37 5.36 -8.35
CA LEU A 104 -7.18 5.40 -7.13
C LEU A 104 -6.71 4.36 -6.10
N PRO A 105 -6.67 4.70 -4.80
CA PRO A 105 -6.43 3.72 -3.77
C PRO A 105 -7.61 2.75 -3.64
N VAL A 106 -7.28 1.47 -3.61
CA VAL A 106 -8.23 0.38 -3.51
C VAL A 106 -8.67 0.22 -2.05
N PRO A 107 -9.97 -0.02 -1.76
CA PRO A 107 -10.42 -0.34 -0.41
C PRO A 107 -9.79 -1.64 0.10
N ALA A 108 -9.37 -1.67 1.37
CA ALA A 108 -8.77 -2.86 1.99
C ALA A 108 -9.69 -4.10 1.89
N GLU A 109 -11.01 -3.89 2.03
CA GLU A 109 -12.01 -4.96 1.93
C GLU A 109 -11.97 -5.68 0.57
N GLU A 110 -11.73 -4.97 -0.53
CA GLU A 110 -11.63 -5.58 -1.87
C GLU A 110 -10.42 -6.53 -1.94
N ILE A 111 -9.28 -6.12 -1.38
CA ILE A 111 -8.08 -6.95 -1.33
C ILE A 111 -8.28 -8.18 -0.44
N GLU A 112 -8.93 -8.03 0.72
CA GLU A 112 -9.25 -9.14 1.61
C GLU A 112 -10.20 -10.17 0.95
N GLN A 113 -11.18 -9.71 0.18
CA GLN A 113 -12.06 -10.60 -0.60
C GLN A 113 -11.30 -11.37 -1.68
N LEU A 114 -10.36 -10.72 -2.38
CA LEU A 114 -9.51 -11.36 -3.39
C LEU A 114 -8.54 -12.37 -2.77
N ARG A 115 -7.98 -12.06 -1.60
CA ARG A 115 -7.13 -12.99 -0.82
C ARG A 115 -7.87 -14.27 -0.45
N GLY A 116 -9.15 -14.16 -0.11
CA GLY A 116 -10.03 -15.29 0.20
C GLY A 116 -10.44 -16.13 -1.01
N ASN A 117 -10.08 -15.75 -2.24
CA ASN A 117 -10.45 -16.49 -3.45
C ASN A 117 -9.43 -17.60 -3.76
N PRO A 118 -9.78 -18.89 -3.56
CA PRO A 118 -8.85 -20.01 -3.70
C PRO A 118 -8.31 -20.20 -5.13
N THR A 119 -8.98 -19.63 -6.14
CA THR A 119 -8.57 -19.74 -7.55
C THR A 119 -7.32 -18.93 -7.84
N LEU A 120 -7.17 -17.76 -7.18
CA LEU A 120 -6.01 -16.89 -7.31
C LEU A 120 -4.82 -17.49 -6.56
N VAL A 121 -4.99 -17.93 -5.32
CA VAL A 121 -3.92 -18.48 -4.46
C VAL A 121 -3.20 -19.69 -5.09
N ASN A 122 -3.91 -20.54 -5.83
CA ASN A 122 -3.33 -21.72 -6.50
C ASN A 122 -2.37 -21.41 -7.65
N SER A 123 -2.29 -20.15 -8.12
CA SER A 123 -1.37 -19.75 -9.19
C SER A 123 0.08 -19.56 -8.73
N ILE A 124 0.33 -19.50 -7.42
CA ILE A 124 1.65 -19.24 -6.82
C ILE A 124 2.37 -20.54 -6.37
N GLN A 125 1.67 -21.65 -6.19
CA GLN A 125 2.27 -22.91 -5.72
C GLN A 125 2.95 -23.75 -6.82
N ARG A 126 3.40 -23.14 -7.92
CA ARG A 126 4.08 -23.85 -9.02
C ARG A 126 5.47 -23.30 -9.29
#